data_AF-A0A3D0GKK3-F1
#
_entry.id   AF-A0A3D0GKK3-F1
#
_cell.length_a   1.000
_cell.length_b   1.000
_cell.length_c   1.000
_cell.angle_alpha   90.00
_cell.angle_beta   90.00
_cell.angle_gamma   90.00
#
_symmetry.space_group_name_H-M   'P 1'
#
loop_
_entity.id
_entity.type
_entity.pdbx_description
1 polymer ?
#
loop_
_entity_poly.entity_id
_entity_poly.type
_entity_poly.pdbx_seq_one_letter_code
_entity_poly.pdbx_strand_id
1 'polypeptide(L)' 'MGKTGVLILAAGKSRRMGRDKRALPWGTSTLLESAIELCHSASLPCCVALSSEPADDHWEA' A
#
# COMPACT_ATOMS: atom_id res chain seq x y z
N MET A 1 -2.09 28.91 0.14
CA MET A 1 -2.57 27.52 0.07
C MET A 1 -1.39 26.60 0.37
N GLY A 2 -1.50 25.71 1.34
CA GLY A 2 -0.40 24.79 1.71
C GLY A 2 -0.24 23.67 0.69
N LYS A 3 0.95 23.06 0.60
CA LYS A 3 1.15 21.84 -0.19
C LYS A 3 0.58 20.65 0.60
N THR A 4 -0.30 19.88 -0.03
CA THR A 4 -0.88 18.64 0.54
C THR A 4 -0.26 17.43 -0.15
N GLY A 5 0.05 16.38 0.60
CA GLY A 5 0.55 15.11 0.08
C GLY A 5 -0.07 13.93 0.83
N VAL A 6 0.14 12.73 0.30
CA VAL A 6 -0.40 11.47 0.85
C VAL A 6 0.75 10.59 1.31
N LEU A 7 0.63 10.04 2.52
CA LEU A 7 1.49 8.98 3.04
C LEU A 7 0.67 7.69 3.19
N ILE A 8 0.97 6.68 2.37
CA ILE A 8 0.33 5.37 2.45
C ILE A 8 1.14 4.49 3.40
N LEU A 9 0.52 4.03 4.49
CA LEU A 9 1.14 3.13 5.46
C LEU A 9 0.93 1.66 5.02
N ALA A 10 1.98 1.08 4.44
CA ALA A 10 1.97 -0.25 3.84
C ALA A 10 3.06 -1.17 4.45
N ALA A 11 3.39 -0.95 5.73
CA ALA A 11 4.37 -1.75 6.49
C ALA A 11 3.71 -2.87 7.34
N GLY A 12 2.46 -3.23 7.06
CA GLY A 12 1.68 -4.12 7.92
C GLY A 12 1.76 -5.60 7.51
N LYS A 13 2.10 -6.48 8.46
CA LYS A 13 2.15 -7.96 8.32
C LYS A 13 0.85 -8.66 7.92
N SER A 14 -0.26 -7.94 7.85
CA SER A 14 -1.56 -8.51 7.44
C SER A 14 -2.04 -9.76 8.20
N ARG A 15 -1.59 -9.95 9.46
CA ARG A 15 -1.81 -11.15 10.30
C ARG A 15 -3.24 -11.69 10.32
N ARG A 16 -4.25 -10.81 10.40
CA ARG A 16 -5.68 -11.20 10.42
C ARG A 16 -6.18 -11.76 9.09
N MET A 17 -5.58 -11.36 7.98
CA MET A 17 -5.94 -11.84 6.64
C MET A 17 -5.22 -13.12 6.26
N GLY A 18 -4.14 -13.48 6.95
CA GLY A 18 -3.31 -14.63 6.60
C GLY A 18 -2.78 -14.57 5.17
N ARG A 19 -2.51 -13.35 4.66
CA ARG A 19 -1.82 -13.06 3.39
C ARG A 19 -1.56 -11.56 3.31
N ASP A 20 -0.56 -11.17 2.54
CA ASP A 20 -0.25 -9.75 2.34
C ASP A 20 -1.43 -8.99 1.74
N LYS A 21 -1.99 -8.03 2.51
CA LYS A 21 -3.11 -7.20 2.09
C LYS A 21 -2.78 -6.30 0.89
N ARG A 22 -1.51 -5.92 0.72
CA ARG A 22 -1.05 -5.03 -0.34
C ARG A 22 -1.24 -5.66 -1.71
N ALA A 23 -0.92 -6.95 -1.80
CA ALA A 23 -0.98 -7.75 -3.02
C ALA A 23 -2.36 -8.36 -3.31
N LEU A 24 -3.38 -8.02 -2.53
CA LEU A 24 -4.73 -8.53 -2.77
C LEU A 24 -5.29 -7.98 -4.07
N PRO A 25 -5.96 -8.81 -4.88
CA PRO A 25 -6.62 -8.33 -6.08
C PRO A 25 -7.73 -7.34 -5.72
N TRP A 26 -7.79 -6.24 -6.49
CA TRP A 26 -8.79 -5.19 -6.43
C TRP A 26 -9.12 -4.74 -7.85
N GLY A 27 -10.18 -5.30 -8.44
CA GLY A 27 -10.49 -5.09 -9.86
C GLY A 27 -9.38 -5.64 -10.76
N THR A 28 -8.73 -4.77 -11.52
CA THR A 28 -7.64 -5.11 -12.45
C THR A 28 -6.24 -4.90 -11.88
N SER A 29 -6.13 -4.42 -10.63
CA SER A 29 -4.86 -4.16 -9.95
C SER A 29 -4.84 -4.84 -8.58
N THR A 30 -3.84 -4.54 -7.77
CA THR A 30 -3.79 -4.85 -6.34
C THR A 30 -4.36 -3.71 -5.50
N LEU A 31 -4.67 -3.99 -4.23
CA LEU A 31 -5.19 -3.01 -3.29
C LEU A 31 -4.22 -1.84 -3.06
N LEU A 32 -2.91 -2.10 -3.03
CA LEU A 32 -1.90 -1.04 -2.93
C LEU A 32 -1.80 -0.23 -4.23
N GLU A 33 -1.78 -0.89 -5.39
CA GLU A 33 -1.74 -0.21 -6.69
C GLU A 33 -2.96 0.71 -6.87
N SER A 34 -4.17 0.25 -6.54
CA SER A 34 -5.37 1.09 -6.63
C SER A 34 -5.28 2.36 -5.77
N ALA A 35 -4.67 2.26 -4.58
CA ALA A 35 -4.48 3.41 -3.69
C ALA A 35 -3.46 4.41 -4.24
N ILE A 36 -2.39 3.93 -4.87
CA ILE A 36 -1.38 4.77 -5.54
C ILE A 36 -2.00 5.47 -6.76
N GLU A 37 -2.75 4.74 -7.58
CA GLU A 37 -3.46 5.28 -8.74
C GLU A 37 -4.46 6.37 -8.34
N LEU A 38 -5.16 6.19 -7.22
CA LEU A 38 -6.05 7.22 -6.67
C LEU A 38 -5.29 8.50 -6.36
N CYS A 39 -4.11 8.41 -5.72
CA CYS A 39 -3.27 9.58 -5.42
C CYS A 39 -2.81 10.28 -6.70
N HIS A 40 -2.40 9.52 -7.72
CA HIS A 40 -2.00 10.06 -9.02
C HIS A 40 -3.16 10.76 -9.73
N SER A 41 -4.37 10.16 -9.74
CA SER A 41 -5.56 10.76 -10.34
C SER A 41 -5.95 12.09 -9.68
N ALA A 42 -5.68 12.22 -8.38
CA ALA A 42 -5.90 13.44 -7.62
C ALA A 42 -4.77 14.48 -7.76
N SER A 43 -3.72 14.19 -8.54
CA SER A 43 -2.52 15.04 -8.68
C SER A 43 -1.85 15.38 -7.35
N LEU A 44 -1.88 14.43 -6.39
CA LEU A 44 -1.27 14.60 -5.08
C LEU A 44 0.09 13.88 -5.03
N PRO A 45 1.15 14.52 -4.50
CA PRO A 45 2.39 13.82 -4.15
C PRO A 45 2.09 12.64 -3.23
N CYS A 46 2.67 11.48 -3.51
CA CYS A 46 2.44 10.25 -2.78
C CYS A 46 3.77 9.60 -2.37
N CYS A 47 3.86 9.19 -1.11
CA CYS A 47 4.91 8.32 -0.60
C CYS A 47 4.28 7.07 0.03
N VAL A 48 4.92 5.92 -0.17
CA VAL A 48 4.52 4.66 0.45
C VAL A 48 5.56 4.29 1.49
N ALA A 49 5.14 4.16 2.75
CA ALA A 49 5.98 3.64 3.82
C ALA A 49 5.86 2.12 3.87
N LEU A 50 6.95 1.43 3.56
CA LEU A 50 7.08 -0.02 3.65
C LEU A 50 7.83 -0.43 4.92
N SER A 51 7.78 -1.71 5.26
CA SER A 51 8.59 -2.24 6.36
C SER A 51 10.06 -2.32 5.94
N SER A 52 10.97 -2.12 6.89
CA SER A 52 12.38 -2.45 6.70
C SER A 52 12.68 -3.94 6.94
N GLU A 53 11.71 -4.68 7.47
CA GLU A 53 11.85 -6.10 7.78
C GLU A 53 11.42 -6.94 6.56
N PRO A 54 12.33 -7.69 5.90
CA PRO A 54 11.98 -8.50 4.74
C PRO A 54 10.91 -9.55 5.04
N ALA A 55 10.86 -10.04 6.28
CA ALA A 55 9.83 -10.98 6.74
C ALA A 55 8.40 -10.43 6.65
N ASP A 56 8.23 -9.11 6.49
CA ASP A 56 6.91 -8.49 6.35
C ASP A 56 6.41 -8.53 4.90
N ASP A 57 7.31 -8.78 3.94
CA ASP A 57 7.01 -8.95 2.51
C ASP A 57 6.78 -10.41 2.12
N HIS A 58 7.10 -11.34 3.02
CA HIS A 58 6.86 -12.76 2.86
C HIS A 58 5.69 -13.21 3.72
N TRP A 59 4.64 -13.69 3.06
CA TRP A 59 3.62 -14.48 3.73
C TRP A 59 4.00 -15.96 3.62
N GLU A 60 4.39 -16.57 4.74
CA GLU A 60 4.43 -18.04 4.86
C GLU A 60 3.06 -18.54 5.32
N ALA A 61 2.48 -19.46 4.55
CA ALA A 61 1.17 -20.05 4.77
C ALA A 61 1.15 -21.04 5.94
#